data_AF-A0A5B8U391-F1
#
_entry.id   AF-A0A5B8U391-F1
#
_cell.length_a   1.000
_cell.length_b   1.000
_cell.length_c   1.000
_cell.angle_alpha   90.00
_cell.angle_beta   90.00
_cell.angle_gamma   90.00
#
_symmetry.space_group_name_H-M   'P 1'
#
loop_
_entity.id
_entity.type
_entity.pdbx_description
1 polymer ?
#
loop_
_entity_poly.entity_id
_entity_poly.type
_entity_poly.pdbx_seq_one_letter_code
_entity_poly.pdbx_strand_id
1 'polypeptide(L)'
;MAQIALAKTFMEDLVKLDRGLQRKVQEMIGRLQRDHSSKGLNLERYNAAEDSRSRTARVDIHTRAILAAGGSDTYILVKVLPHDQADRWMENNKFNVNQLTGALEVIDVTAVENVPAAMAVTPERAARPLDDVPDKAFAQLGITDQRVIDVARRMASAEEVELLASALPDDQAEALTGLAIGMSVDEIYAGMVARLDEPSKPVAPDTDDLAAAVKRPASRGAFLVLDDEDALVDVLTRDFEAWHVFLHPSQRAVVERQFNGPARVTGGAGTGKTVALLHRARHLAEAAGVDGPRVLVTTFTTNLQESLVESLRALGGPELLERIHVTTVDALARRTVADAEQVVNVRVLVGRGVDELWQDVIDEEGFPFSKEFLSQEYEQVILARNIQTRDEYFGTPRPGRGVRLPRRDRAEVWRAVEAFEAALQRSGKRTFLQLAAAAAGYLDAAVVKPYDHVLVDEAQDLHPAQWRLLRAAVAPGQNDLFIAGDAHQRIYDHRVSLSALGIETRGRSTRLRVNYRTTHEILRWSLELLAGQAFDDLDDGEDSLDGYRSVTRGAGPWSTVTRLAAKSSMP
;
A
#
# COMPACT_ATOMS: atom_id res chain seq x y z
N MET A 1 4.84 -9.37 34.95
CA MET A 1 4.44 -8.11 34.30
C MET A 1 3.11 -8.35 33.62
N ALA A 2 2.21 -7.38 33.63
CA ALA A 2 0.95 -7.50 32.91
C ALA A 2 1.21 -7.41 31.39
N GLN A 3 0.56 -8.26 30.62
CA GLN A 3 0.58 -8.20 29.16
C GLN A 3 -0.34 -7.08 28.68
N ILE A 4 0.13 -6.32 27.70
CA ILE A 4 -0.60 -5.18 27.15
C ILE A 4 -0.94 -5.45 25.69
N ALA A 5 -2.18 -5.19 25.31
CA ALA A 5 -2.56 -5.09 23.91
C ALA A 5 -3.05 -3.67 23.62
N LEU A 6 -2.65 -3.09 22.49
CA LEU A 6 -3.06 -1.77 22.04
C LEU A 6 -4.02 -1.92 20.87
N ALA A 7 -5.23 -1.39 20.99
CA ALA A 7 -6.14 -1.25 19.87
C ALA A 7 -5.58 -0.23 18.86
N LYS A 8 -5.87 -0.42 17.59
CA LYS A 8 -5.53 0.53 16.52
C LYS A 8 -6.03 1.95 16.82
N THR A 9 -7.27 2.08 17.29
CA THR A 9 -7.88 3.36 17.68
C THR A 9 -7.11 4.04 18.81
N PHE A 10 -6.54 3.26 19.74
CA PHE A 10 -5.71 3.81 20.81
C PHE A 10 -4.45 4.45 20.25
N MET A 11 -3.78 3.78 19.30
CA MET A 11 -2.58 4.29 18.66
C MET A 11 -2.89 5.55 17.83
N GLU A 12 -4.00 5.55 17.09
CA GLU A 12 -4.47 6.72 16.33
C GLU A 12 -4.73 7.93 17.24
N ASP A 13 -5.34 7.72 18.40
CA ASP A 13 -5.59 8.80 19.35
C ASP A 13 -4.30 9.28 20.02
N LEU A 14 -3.37 8.39 20.30
CA LEU A 14 -2.10 8.72 20.94
C LEU A 14 -1.24 9.68 20.11
N VAL A 15 -1.22 9.50 18.78
CA VAL A 15 -0.51 10.39 17.85
C VAL A 15 -1.13 11.79 17.80
N LYS A 16 -2.42 11.93 18.09
CA LYS A 16 -3.10 13.24 18.14
C LYS A 16 -2.83 14.02 19.42
N LEU A 17 -2.30 13.39 20.47
CA LEU A 17 -2.02 14.03 21.75
C LEU A 17 -0.73 14.87 21.67
N ASP A 18 -0.62 15.91 22.51
CA ASP A 18 0.63 16.64 22.65
C ASP A 18 1.73 15.77 23.29
N ARG A 19 3.00 16.11 23.04
CA ARG A 19 4.16 15.34 23.54
C ARG A 19 4.19 15.19 25.07
N GLY A 20 3.65 16.15 25.81
CA GLY A 20 3.57 16.08 27.27
C GLY A 20 2.58 15.02 27.72
N LEU A 21 1.41 14.97 27.10
CA LEU A 21 0.38 13.98 27.38
C LEU A 21 0.75 12.58 26.84
N GLN A 22 1.39 12.49 25.67
CA GLN A 22 1.95 11.24 25.16
C GLN A 22 2.89 10.61 26.18
N ARG A 23 3.86 11.37 26.71
CA ARG A 23 4.79 10.89 27.76
C ARG A 23 4.06 10.34 28.99
N LYS A 24 3.01 11.04 29.46
CA LYS A 24 2.18 10.57 30.58
C LYS A 24 1.45 9.26 30.26
N VAL A 25 0.99 9.07 29.02
CA VAL A 25 0.41 7.79 28.57
C VAL A 25 1.47 6.68 28.61
N GLN A 26 2.70 6.93 28.15
CA GLN A 26 3.79 5.93 28.22
C GLN A 26 4.11 5.55 29.67
N GLU A 27 4.22 6.55 30.56
CA GLU A 27 4.43 6.33 31.99
C GLU A 27 3.30 5.51 32.63
N MET A 28 2.06 5.77 32.22
CA MET A 28 0.89 5.01 32.66
C MET A 28 0.96 3.55 32.19
N ILE A 29 1.29 3.30 30.92
CA ILE A 29 1.41 1.93 30.38
C ILE A 29 2.57 1.18 31.07
N GLY A 30 3.73 1.80 31.24
CA GLY A 30 4.87 1.18 31.94
C GLY A 30 4.55 0.85 33.41
N ARG A 31 3.80 1.74 34.10
CA ARG A 31 3.27 1.45 35.45
C ARG A 31 2.27 0.29 35.42
N LEU A 32 1.37 0.24 34.43
CA LEU A 32 0.40 -0.83 34.28
C LEU A 32 1.08 -2.20 34.04
N GLN A 33 2.16 -2.25 33.25
CA GLN A 33 2.96 -3.45 33.03
C GLN A 33 3.69 -3.94 34.29
N ARG A 34 4.30 -3.01 35.04
CA ARG A 34 5.14 -3.33 36.21
C ARG A 34 4.34 -3.56 37.50
N ASP A 35 3.33 -2.73 37.74
CA ASP A 35 2.49 -2.75 38.94
C ASP A 35 1.07 -2.21 38.64
N HIS A 36 0.23 -3.07 38.07
CA HIS A 36 -1.18 -2.79 37.78
C HIS A 36 -2.04 -2.56 39.05
N SER A 37 -1.52 -2.88 40.24
CA SER A 37 -2.18 -2.62 41.53
C SER A 37 -1.90 -1.23 42.10
N SER A 38 -1.06 -0.45 41.42
CA SER A 38 -0.64 0.87 41.88
C SER A 38 -1.82 1.83 42.07
N LYS A 39 -1.95 2.39 43.27
CA LYS A 39 -2.96 3.42 43.60
C LYS A 39 -2.89 4.65 42.68
N GLY A 40 -1.73 4.91 42.07
CA GLY A 40 -1.53 6.01 41.13
C GLY A 40 -2.21 5.82 39.77
N LEU A 41 -2.40 4.57 39.33
CA LEU A 41 -3.12 4.25 38.10
C LEU A 41 -4.62 4.47 38.25
N ASN A 42 -5.16 4.34 39.47
CA ASN A 42 -6.60 4.37 39.71
C ASN A 42 -7.31 3.48 38.67
N LEU A 43 -6.91 2.20 38.65
CA LEU A 43 -7.45 1.20 37.74
C LEU A 43 -8.75 0.67 38.34
N GLU A 44 -9.86 1.29 37.98
CA GLU A 44 -11.17 0.99 38.54
C GLU A 44 -12.07 0.27 37.53
N ARG A 45 -12.94 -0.60 38.04
CA ARG A 45 -14.07 -1.13 37.25
C ARG A 45 -15.03 0.00 36.96
N TYR A 46 -15.43 0.11 35.70
CA TYR A 46 -16.47 1.06 35.33
C TYR A 46 -17.85 0.44 35.59
N ASN A 47 -18.49 0.85 36.69
CA ASN A 47 -19.73 0.22 37.15
C ASN A 47 -20.95 0.51 36.27
N ALA A 48 -20.92 1.58 35.46
CA ALA A 48 -22.01 1.94 34.56
C ALA A 48 -21.92 1.29 33.18
N ALA A 49 -20.81 0.61 32.85
CA ALA A 49 -20.68 -0.13 31.59
C ALA A 49 -21.49 -1.43 31.65
N GLU A 50 -22.12 -1.78 30.53
CA GLU A 50 -22.80 -3.07 30.33
C GLU A 50 -21.81 -4.25 30.48
N ASP A 51 -20.55 -4.05 30.04
CA ASP A 51 -19.48 -5.06 30.14
C ASP A 51 -18.69 -4.94 31.46
N SER A 52 -18.67 -6.03 32.24
CA SER A 52 -17.97 -6.13 33.52
C SER A 52 -16.43 -6.05 33.43
N ARG A 53 -15.86 -6.26 32.24
CA ARG A 53 -14.42 -6.22 31.95
C ARG A 53 -13.90 -4.81 31.71
N SER A 54 -14.80 -3.84 31.55
CA SER A 54 -14.45 -2.46 31.26
C SER A 54 -13.75 -1.79 32.45
N ARG A 55 -12.57 -1.20 32.18
CA ARG A 55 -11.72 -0.51 33.15
C ARG A 55 -11.34 0.86 32.64
N THR A 56 -11.06 1.77 33.56
CA THR A 56 -10.39 3.04 33.23
C THR A 56 -9.09 3.16 34.02
N ALA A 57 -8.08 3.79 33.43
CA ALA A 57 -6.83 4.11 34.10
C ALA A 57 -6.56 5.62 33.97
N ARG A 58 -5.99 6.19 35.02
CA ARG A 58 -5.58 7.59 35.08
C ARG A 58 -4.32 7.81 34.25
N VAL A 59 -4.42 8.69 33.26
CA VAL A 59 -3.25 9.27 32.59
C VAL A 59 -2.84 10.53 33.32
N ASP A 60 -3.78 11.44 33.57
CA ASP A 60 -3.61 12.57 34.48
C ASP A 60 -4.96 13.01 35.10
N ILE A 61 -5.03 14.24 35.60
CA ILE A 61 -6.24 14.78 36.26
C ILE A 61 -7.42 14.98 35.31
N HIS A 62 -7.19 15.12 34.01
CA HIS A 62 -8.22 15.41 33.00
C HIS A 62 -8.40 14.28 31.99
N THR A 63 -7.40 13.41 31.84
CA THR A 63 -7.36 12.37 30.81
C THR A 63 -7.36 10.98 31.40
N ARG A 64 -8.18 10.10 30.82
CA ARG A 64 -8.29 8.67 31.15
C ARG A 64 -7.98 7.81 29.94
N ALA A 65 -7.31 6.69 30.19
CA ALA A 65 -7.23 5.59 29.25
C ALA A 65 -8.38 4.62 29.51
N ILE A 66 -8.96 4.11 28.43
CA ILE A 66 -10.02 3.12 28.45
C ILE A 66 -9.43 1.76 28.13
N LEU A 67 -9.77 0.76 28.95
CA LEU A 67 -9.20 -0.58 28.85
C LEU A 67 -10.27 -1.66 29.01
N ALA A 68 -10.01 -2.83 28.44
CA ALA A 68 -10.68 -4.07 28.81
C ALA A 68 -9.73 -4.95 29.62
N ALA A 69 -10.21 -5.51 30.73
CA ALA A 69 -9.51 -6.55 31.47
C ALA A 69 -9.74 -7.90 30.78
N GLY A 70 -8.67 -8.53 30.27
CA GLY A 70 -8.72 -9.84 29.64
C GLY A 70 -8.42 -11.01 30.59
N GLY A 71 -8.21 -10.74 31.88
CA GLY A 71 -7.85 -11.73 32.89
C GLY A 71 -7.21 -11.05 34.10
N SER A 72 -6.42 -11.78 34.89
CA SER A 72 -5.67 -11.21 36.01
C SER A 72 -4.54 -10.28 35.57
N ASP A 73 -3.88 -10.61 34.46
CA ASP A 73 -2.61 -9.97 34.05
C ASP A 73 -2.61 -9.56 32.57
N THR A 74 -3.78 -9.31 31.96
CA THR A 74 -3.88 -8.85 30.57
C THR A 74 -4.81 -7.66 30.46
N TYR A 75 -4.31 -6.57 29.88
CA TYR A 75 -5.08 -5.34 29.66
C TYR A 75 -5.02 -4.92 28.20
N ILE A 76 -6.19 -4.64 27.63
CA ILE A 76 -6.33 -4.17 26.26
C ILE A 76 -6.68 -2.69 26.29
N LEU A 77 -5.79 -1.82 25.82
CA LEU A 77 -6.01 -0.38 25.77
C LEU A 77 -6.67 0.00 24.46
N VAL A 78 -7.81 0.70 24.56
CA VAL A 78 -8.71 0.90 23.42
C VAL A 78 -8.79 2.37 23.01
N LYS A 79 -8.76 3.28 23.99
CA LYS A 79 -8.84 4.71 23.74
C LYS A 79 -8.16 5.55 24.82
N VAL A 80 -7.76 6.79 24.48
CA VAL A 80 -7.35 7.82 25.45
C VAL A 80 -8.24 9.03 25.25
N LEU A 81 -8.99 9.43 26.28
CA LEU A 81 -9.97 10.49 26.19
C LEU A 81 -9.96 11.41 27.41
N PRO A 82 -10.43 12.66 27.28
CA PRO A 82 -10.84 13.45 28.43
C PRO A 82 -11.87 12.69 29.29
N HIS A 83 -11.83 12.87 30.60
CA HIS A 83 -12.64 12.15 31.58
C HIS A 83 -14.12 12.03 31.18
N ASP A 84 -14.77 13.16 30.89
CA ASP A 84 -16.21 13.21 30.57
C ASP A 84 -16.55 12.52 29.25
N GLN A 85 -15.59 12.42 28.32
CA GLN A 85 -15.77 11.67 27.07
C GLN A 85 -15.50 10.19 27.26
N ALA A 86 -14.60 9.83 28.18
CA ALA A 86 -14.33 8.44 28.52
C ALA A 86 -15.57 7.79 29.14
N ASP A 87 -16.30 8.52 29.99
CA ASP A 87 -17.57 8.07 30.58
C ASP A 87 -18.59 7.72 29.50
N ARG A 88 -18.88 8.66 28.59
CA ARG A 88 -19.82 8.45 27.47
C ARG A 88 -19.39 7.31 26.55
N TRP A 89 -18.09 7.17 26.29
CA TRP A 89 -17.59 6.09 25.45
C TRP A 89 -17.86 4.73 26.11
N MET A 90 -17.64 4.61 27.42
CA MET A 90 -17.81 3.39 28.19
C MET A 90 -19.28 2.96 28.34
N GLU A 91 -20.20 3.91 28.36
CA GLU A 91 -21.66 3.65 28.33
C GLU A 91 -22.09 3.09 26.96
N ASN A 92 -21.39 3.45 25.89
CA ASN A 92 -21.81 3.21 24.51
C ASN A 92 -21.04 2.07 23.81
N ASN A 93 -19.99 1.53 24.42
CA ASN A 93 -19.12 0.54 23.79
C ASN A 93 -19.02 -0.74 24.62
N LYS A 94 -18.93 -1.88 23.95
CA LYS A 94 -18.73 -3.18 24.59
C LYS A 94 -17.61 -3.99 23.93
N PHE A 95 -16.97 -4.84 24.73
CA PHE A 95 -15.98 -5.80 24.25
C PHE A 95 -16.68 -7.10 23.90
N ASN A 96 -16.40 -7.62 22.71
CA ASN A 96 -16.97 -8.87 22.22
C ASN A 96 -15.87 -9.79 21.73
N VAL A 97 -16.14 -11.10 21.74
CA VAL A 97 -15.33 -12.10 21.05
C VAL A 97 -16.19 -12.71 19.97
N ASN A 98 -15.79 -12.55 18.72
CA ASN A 98 -16.50 -13.10 17.59
C ASN A 98 -16.58 -14.62 17.72
N GLN A 99 -17.77 -15.19 17.70
CA GLN A 99 -17.95 -16.63 17.91
C GLN A 99 -17.46 -17.48 16.74
N LEU A 100 -17.34 -16.89 15.55
CA LEU A 100 -16.84 -17.55 14.35
C LEU A 100 -15.31 -17.47 14.30
N THR A 101 -14.75 -16.26 14.34
CA THR A 101 -13.33 -16.04 14.11
C THR A 101 -12.51 -16.05 15.40
N GLY A 102 -13.18 -15.96 16.55
CA GLY A 102 -12.55 -15.77 17.85
C GLY A 102 -11.91 -14.39 18.02
N ALA A 103 -12.12 -13.47 17.08
CA ALA A 103 -11.55 -12.13 17.10
C ALA A 103 -12.07 -11.32 18.29
N LEU A 104 -11.19 -10.55 18.93
CA LEU A 104 -11.59 -9.49 19.84
C LEU A 104 -12.20 -8.34 19.04
N GLU A 105 -13.35 -7.86 19.47
CA GLU A 105 -14.10 -6.78 18.80
C GLU A 105 -14.52 -5.72 19.83
N VAL A 106 -14.62 -4.48 19.37
CA VAL A 106 -15.23 -3.38 20.12
C VAL A 106 -16.43 -2.90 19.31
N ILE A 107 -17.62 -2.96 19.92
CA ILE A 107 -18.87 -2.60 19.26
C ILE A 107 -19.37 -1.29 19.87
N ASP A 108 -19.55 -0.26 19.04
CA ASP A 108 -20.22 0.99 19.42
C ASP A 108 -21.74 0.81 19.24
N VAL A 109 -22.40 0.54 20.36
CA VAL A 109 -23.84 0.28 20.44
C VAL A 109 -24.63 1.49 19.96
N THR A 110 -24.18 2.70 20.30
CA THR A 110 -24.92 3.92 19.95
C THR A 110 -24.75 4.29 18.48
N ALA A 111 -23.59 4.03 17.88
CA ALA A 111 -23.40 4.26 16.45
C ALA A 111 -24.39 3.39 15.65
N VAL A 112 -24.54 2.12 16.03
CA VAL A 112 -25.50 1.18 15.43
C VAL A 112 -26.94 1.69 15.55
N GLU A 113 -27.36 2.16 16.72
CA GLU A 113 -28.73 2.65 16.96
C GLU A 113 -29.05 3.99 16.27
N ASN A 114 -28.04 4.82 16.01
CA ASN A 114 -28.21 6.15 15.40
C ASN A 114 -28.20 6.13 13.86
N VAL A 115 -27.73 5.04 13.23
CA VAL A 115 -27.72 4.89 11.75
C VAL A 115 -29.13 5.11 11.15
N PRO A 116 -30.22 4.50 11.66
CA PRO A 116 -31.58 4.76 11.16
C PRO A 116 -32.06 6.20 11.30
N ALA A 117 -31.61 6.93 12.34
CA ALA A 117 -32.08 8.29 12.63
C ALA A 117 -31.52 9.32 11.63
N ALA A 118 -30.35 9.05 11.05
CA ALA A 118 -29.73 9.89 10.02
C ALA A 118 -30.39 9.74 8.63
N MET A 119 -31.22 8.71 8.43
CA MET A 119 -31.74 8.29 7.12
C MET A 119 -33.23 8.53 6.93
N ALA A 120 -33.86 9.36 7.77
CA ALA A 120 -35.30 9.59 7.75
C ALA A 120 -35.76 10.40 6.51
N VAL A 121 -35.82 9.78 5.32
CA VAL A 121 -36.68 10.21 4.21
C VAL A 121 -37.20 9.02 3.40
N THR A 122 -38.54 8.94 3.35
CA THR A 122 -39.43 8.22 2.41
C THR A 122 -39.72 6.72 2.61
N PRO A 123 -41.00 6.35 2.82
CA PRO A 123 -41.47 4.97 2.78
C PRO A 123 -41.91 4.60 1.36
N GLU A 124 -41.18 3.73 0.68
CA GLU A 124 -41.76 2.83 -0.32
C GLU A 124 -41.15 1.44 -0.11
N ARG A 125 -42.03 0.43 -0.04
CA ARG A 125 -41.70 -0.98 0.22
C ARG A 125 -40.86 -1.55 -0.94
N ALA A 126 -39.56 -1.24 -0.98
CA ALA A 126 -38.59 -2.10 -1.63
C ALA A 126 -38.37 -3.34 -0.76
N ALA A 127 -38.11 -4.49 -1.38
CA ALA A 127 -37.71 -5.70 -0.65
C ALA A 127 -36.42 -5.39 0.11
N ARG A 128 -36.47 -5.44 1.44
CA ARG A 128 -35.30 -5.14 2.26
C ARG A 128 -34.28 -6.27 2.10
N PRO A 129 -33.01 -5.98 1.81
CA PRO A 129 -32.03 -6.98 1.40
C PRO A 129 -31.76 -8.06 2.47
N LEU A 130 -32.06 -7.77 3.74
CA LEU A 130 -31.75 -8.66 4.87
C LEU A 130 -32.99 -9.17 5.62
N ASP A 131 -34.22 -8.86 5.14
CA ASP A 131 -35.46 -9.22 5.86
C ASP A 131 -35.63 -10.74 6.01
N ASP A 132 -35.31 -11.48 4.94
CA ASP A 132 -35.49 -12.93 4.85
C ASP A 132 -34.31 -13.72 5.43
N VAL A 133 -33.26 -13.06 5.93
CA VAL A 133 -32.08 -13.72 6.50
C VAL A 133 -32.40 -14.17 7.94
N PRO A 134 -32.34 -15.47 8.25
CA PRO A 134 -32.66 -15.96 9.60
C PRO A 134 -31.57 -15.60 10.62
N ASP A 135 -31.93 -15.43 11.90
CA ASP A 135 -30.97 -15.11 12.98
C ASP A 135 -29.80 -16.11 13.04
N LYS A 136 -30.08 -17.38 12.73
CA LYS A 136 -29.06 -18.43 12.66
C LYS A 136 -27.96 -18.13 11.63
N ALA A 137 -28.31 -17.49 10.51
CA ALA A 137 -27.33 -17.11 9.48
C ALA A 137 -26.43 -15.95 9.96
N PHE A 138 -26.99 -14.94 10.63
CA PHE A 138 -26.21 -13.89 11.28
C PHE A 138 -25.25 -14.46 12.33
N ALA A 139 -25.75 -15.34 13.19
CA ALA A 139 -24.95 -16.00 14.22
C ALA A 139 -23.83 -16.87 13.61
N GLN A 140 -24.09 -17.57 12.50
CA GLN A 140 -23.07 -18.35 11.76
C GLN A 140 -21.94 -17.48 11.21
N LEU A 141 -22.21 -16.21 10.92
CA LEU A 141 -21.23 -15.24 10.44
C LEU A 141 -20.62 -14.37 11.55
N GLY A 142 -20.89 -14.71 12.82
CA GLY A 142 -20.34 -14.01 13.98
C GLY A 142 -21.08 -12.73 14.39
N ILE A 143 -22.23 -12.42 13.77
CA ILE A 143 -23.08 -11.28 14.14
C ILE A 143 -24.12 -11.78 15.15
N THR A 144 -23.87 -11.52 16.45
CA THR A 144 -24.71 -12.04 17.55
C THR A 144 -25.42 -10.96 18.35
N ASP A 145 -25.09 -9.68 18.17
CA ASP A 145 -25.79 -8.58 18.84
C ASP A 145 -27.16 -8.32 18.17
N GLN A 146 -28.23 -8.51 18.94
CA GLN A 146 -29.61 -8.36 18.44
C GLN A 146 -29.90 -6.93 17.95
N ARG A 147 -29.29 -5.89 18.54
CA ARG A 147 -29.47 -4.50 18.08
C ARG A 147 -28.90 -4.32 16.67
N VAL A 148 -27.75 -4.92 16.38
CA VAL A 148 -27.14 -4.90 15.04
C VAL A 148 -28.06 -5.59 14.03
N ILE A 149 -28.57 -6.78 14.37
CA ILE A 149 -29.48 -7.54 13.51
C ILE A 149 -30.78 -6.76 13.25
N ASP A 150 -31.36 -6.16 14.29
CA ASP A 150 -32.61 -5.41 14.21
C ASP A 150 -32.46 -4.14 13.35
N VAL A 151 -31.32 -3.45 13.43
CA VAL A 151 -31.03 -2.29 12.59
C VAL A 151 -30.78 -2.73 11.15
N ALA A 152 -29.99 -3.79 10.94
CA ALA A 152 -29.69 -4.33 9.61
C ALA A 152 -30.94 -4.73 8.84
N ARG A 153 -31.92 -5.36 9.50
CA ARG A 153 -33.22 -5.73 8.90
C ARG A 153 -34.11 -4.55 8.53
N ARG A 154 -33.88 -3.37 9.11
CA ARG A 154 -34.66 -2.17 8.79
C ARG A 154 -34.13 -1.43 7.55
N MET A 155 -32.90 -1.72 7.14
CA MET A 155 -32.24 -1.11 5.99
C MET A 155 -33.00 -1.43 4.70
N ALA A 156 -33.23 -0.42 3.87
CA ALA A 156 -34.00 -0.52 2.63
C ALA A 156 -33.14 -0.80 1.40
N SER A 157 -31.81 -0.61 1.47
CA SER A 157 -30.89 -0.84 0.35
C SER A 157 -29.52 -1.35 0.82
N ALA A 158 -28.72 -1.89 -0.10
CA ALA A 158 -27.35 -2.30 0.16
C ALA A 158 -26.45 -1.12 0.59
N GLU A 159 -26.73 0.10 0.13
CA GLU A 159 -26.00 1.31 0.53
C GLU A 159 -26.26 1.67 2.00
N GLU A 160 -27.50 1.49 2.49
CA GLU A 160 -27.81 1.70 3.91
C GLU A 160 -27.15 0.64 4.79
N VAL A 161 -27.09 -0.61 4.30
CA VAL A 161 -26.35 -1.69 4.97
C VAL A 161 -24.86 -1.37 5.04
N GLU A 162 -24.27 -0.80 4.00
CA GLU A 162 -22.87 -0.38 4.01
C GLU A 162 -22.61 0.76 5.02
N LEU A 163 -23.59 1.66 5.20
CA LEU A 163 -23.53 2.69 6.24
C LEU A 163 -23.52 2.06 7.64
N LEU A 164 -24.39 1.08 7.90
CA LEU A 164 -24.38 0.32 9.15
C LEU A 164 -23.07 -0.44 9.34
N ALA A 165 -22.59 -1.12 8.30
CA ALA A 165 -21.35 -1.88 8.30
C ALA A 165 -20.15 -1.00 8.69
N SER A 166 -20.16 0.29 8.36
CA SER A 166 -19.09 1.22 8.75
C SER A 166 -19.00 1.51 10.25
N ALA A 167 -20.04 1.17 11.02
CA ALA A 167 -20.07 1.27 12.47
C ALA A 167 -19.76 -0.07 13.17
N LEU A 168 -19.50 -1.14 12.42
CA LEU A 168 -19.28 -2.50 12.93
C LEU A 168 -17.80 -2.91 12.83
N PRO A 169 -17.38 -3.91 13.62
CA PRO A 169 -16.10 -4.58 13.44
C PRO A 169 -15.95 -5.15 12.01
N ASP A 170 -14.73 -5.17 11.47
CA ASP A 170 -14.44 -5.52 10.07
C ASP A 170 -15.06 -6.87 9.63
N ASP A 171 -14.96 -7.90 10.47
CA ASP A 171 -15.53 -9.23 10.20
C ASP A 171 -17.06 -9.18 10.08
N GLN A 172 -17.72 -8.43 10.97
CA GLN A 172 -19.18 -8.26 10.95
C GLN A 172 -19.61 -7.37 9.77
N ALA A 173 -18.85 -6.32 9.47
CA ALA A 173 -19.10 -5.42 8.36
C ALA A 173 -19.08 -6.17 7.02
N GLU A 174 -18.05 -6.98 6.81
CA GLU A 174 -17.92 -7.80 5.60
C GLU A 174 -19.05 -8.83 5.48
N ALA A 175 -19.37 -9.53 6.57
CA ALA A 175 -20.48 -10.47 6.60
C ALA A 175 -21.82 -9.79 6.25
N LEU A 176 -22.08 -8.62 6.83
CA LEU A 176 -23.31 -7.86 6.62
C LEU A 176 -23.43 -7.36 5.16
N THR A 177 -22.34 -6.81 4.61
CA THR A 177 -22.29 -6.36 3.21
C THR A 177 -22.44 -7.53 2.25
N GLY A 178 -21.78 -8.67 2.52
CA GLY A 178 -21.89 -9.89 1.71
C GLY A 178 -23.33 -10.41 1.64
N LEU A 179 -24.02 -10.45 2.78
CA LEU A 179 -25.43 -10.82 2.83
C LEU A 179 -26.31 -9.84 2.02
N ALA A 180 -26.04 -8.53 2.12
CA ALA A 180 -26.86 -7.52 1.45
C ALA A 180 -26.73 -7.51 -0.08
N ILE A 181 -25.62 -8.02 -0.62
CA ILE A 181 -25.43 -8.21 -2.07
C ILE A 181 -25.82 -9.62 -2.55
N GLY A 182 -26.40 -10.44 -1.67
CA GLY A 182 -26.96 -11.75 -2.00
C GLY A 182 -25.96 -12.92 -2.01
N MET A 183 -24.79 -12.77 -1.40
CA MET A 183 -23.88 -13.91 -1.23
C MET A 183 -24.49 -14.95 -0.29
N SER A 184 -24.21 -16.23 -0.55
CA SER A 184 -24.66 -17.29 0.36
C SER A 184 -23.86 -17.27 1.66
N VAL A 185 -24.49 -17.71 2.75
CA VAL A 185 -23.84 -17.83 4.06
C VAL A 185 -22.57 -18.70 3.97
N ASP A 186 -22.62 -19.77 3.19
CA ASP A 186 -21.49 -20.70 3.02
C ASP A 186 -20.31 -20.04 2.30
N GLU A 187 -20.55 -19.18 1.30
CA GLU A 187 -19.49 -18.45 0.59
C GLU A 187 -18.81 -17.41 1.49
N ILE A 188 -19.60 -16.64 2.24
CA ILE A 188 -19.08 -15.65 3.19
C ILE A 188 -18.30 -16.38 4.29
N TYR A 189 -18.88 -17.45 4.85
CA TYR A 189 -18.25 -18.28 5.88
C TYR A 189 -16.92 -18.85 5.41
N ALA A 190 -16.86 -19.42 4.20
CA ALA A 190 -15.62 -19.94 3.63
C ALA A 190 -14.54 -18.84 3.49
N GLY A 191 -14.93 -17.62 3.10
CA GLY A 191 -14.02 -16.48 3.00
C GLY A 191 -13.49 -15.97 4.34
N MET A 192 -14.29 -16.07 5.41
CA MET A 192 -13.89 -15.69 6.77
C MET A 192 -13.02 -16.77 7.42
N VAL A 193 -13.40 -18.05 7.29
CA VAL A 193 -12.66 -19.20 7.86
C VAL A 193 -11.34 -19.44 7.15
N ALA A 194 -11.22 -19.15 5.86
CA ALA A 194 -9.94 -19.24 5.13
C ALA A 194 -8.83 -18.33 5.70
N ARG A 195 -9.17 -17.36 6.58
CA ARG A 195 -8.22 -16.48 7.26
C ARG A 195 -7.76 -17.00 8.62
N LEU A 196 -8.29 -18.13 9.08
CA LEU A 196 -7.89 -18.76 10.33
C LEU A 196 -6.68 -19.67 10.05
N ASP A 197 -5.55 -19.41 10.71
CA ASP A 197 -4.27 -20.10 10.50
C ASP A 197 -4.26 -21.61 10.89
N GLU A 198 -5.36 -22.16 11.44
CA GLU A 198 -5.44 -23.57 11.83
C GLU A 198 -6.75 -24.27 11.42
N PRO A 199 -6.69 -25.40 10.69
CA PRO A 199 -7.81 -26.33 10.51
C PRO A 199 -8.00 -27.31 11.69
N SER A 200 -7.42 -27.01 12.86
CA SER A 200 -7.52 -27.85 14.07
C SER A 200 -8.87 -27.65 14.75
N LYS A 201 -9.72 -28.70 14.76
CA LYS A 201 -10.99 -28.91 15.50
C LYS A 201 -11.78 -27.66 15.96
N PRO A 202 -13.09 -27.55 15.64
CA PRO A 202 -13.94 -26.45 16.07
C PRO A 202 -14.19 -26.51 17.58
N VAL A 203 -13.24 -26.03 18.37
CA VAL A 203 -13.50 -25.62 19.75
C VAL A 203 -14.03 -24.20 19.63
N ALA A 204 -15.32 -24.03 19.90
CA ALA A 204 -15.94 -22.71 19.92
C ALA A 204 -15.08 -21.79 20.81
N PRO A 205 -14.71 -20.59 20.33
CA PRO A 205 -13.87 -19.69 21.11
C PRO A 205 -14.57 -19.34 22.43
N ASP A 206 -13.85 -19.44 23.54
CA ASP A 206 -14.33 -18.91 24.82
C ASP A 206 -14.52 -17.38 24.66
N THR A 207 -15.77 -16.93 24.81
CA THR A 207 -16.14 -15.53 24.59
C THR A 207 -15.82 -14.63 25.77
N ASP A 208 -15.52 -15.21 26.93
CA ASP A 208 -15.17 -14.47 28.14
C ASP A 208 -13.65 -14.25 28.25
N ASP A 209 -12.85 -15.06 27.56
CA ASP A 209 -11.38 -14.99 27.55
C ASP A 209 -10.85 -14.00 26.50
N LEU A 210 -10.84 -12.70 26.85
CA LEU A 210 -10.26 -11.68 25.97
C LEU A 210 -8.74 -11.81 25.82
N ALA A 211 -8.04 -12.42 26.79
CA ALA A 211 -6.59 -12.61 26.72
C ALA A 211 -6.20 -13.66 25.67
N ALA A 212 -6.97 -14.73 25.52
CA ALA A 212 -6.84 -15.65 24.39
C ALA A 212 -7.32 -15.01 23.09
N ALA A 213 -8.46 -14.30 23.11
CA ALA A 213 -9.04 -13.67 21.93
C ALA A 213 -8.07 -12.68 21.27
N VAL A 214 -7.44 -11.79 22.04
CA VAL A 214 -6.53 -10.76 21.48
C VAL A 214 -5.27 -11.35 20.81
N LYS A 215 -4.88 -12.58 21.18
CA LYS A 215 -3.74 -13.31 20.61
C LYS A 215 -4.08 -14.06 19.33
N ARG A 216 -5.38 -14.27 19.06
CA ARG A 216 -5.81 -15.00 17.86
C ARG A 216 -5.42 -14.26 16.59
N PRO A 217 -5.07 -14.97 15.50
CA PRO A 217 -4.73 -14.36 14.22
C PRO A 217 -5.76 -13.33 13.75
N ALA A 218 -7.05 -13.60 13.94
CA ALA A 218 -8.15 -12.70 13.56
C ALA A 218 -8.14 -11.35 14.31
N SER A 219 -7.58 -11.28 15.52
CA SER A 219 -7.48 -10.04 16.32
C SER A 219 -6.29 -9.17 15.95
N ARG A 220 -5.27 -9.73 15.27
CA ARG A 220 -3.99 -9.05 14.97
C ARG A 220 -4.12 -7.85 14.03
N GLY A 221 -5.26 -7.70 13.35
CA GLY A 221 -5.57 -6.54 12.50
C GLY A 221 -6.06 -5.31 13.26
N ALA A 222 -6.72 -5.52 14.41
CA ALA A 222 -7.28 -4.46 15.24
C ALA A 222 -6.47 -4.21 16.52
N PHE A 223 -5.65 -5.16 16.94
CA PHE A 223 -4.89 -5.11 18.19
C PHE A 223 -3.42 -5.53 17.99
N LEU A 224 -2.53 -4.76 18.59
CA LEU A 224 -1.10 -5.07 18.70
C LEU A 224 -0.80 -5.57 20.12
N VAL A 225 -0.33 -6.80 20.26
CA VAL A 225 0.10 -7.36 21.55
C VAL A 225 1.56 -6.98 21.79
N LEU A 226 1.86 -6.44 22.97
CA LEU A 226 3.19 -6.06 23.40
C LEU A 226 3.73 -7.12 24.37
N ASP A 227 4.88 -7.71 24.01
CA ASP A 227 5.50 -8.79 24.77
C ASP A 227 6.51 -8.29 25.81
N ASP A 228 7.01 -7.05 25.69
CA ASP A 228 7.94 -6.42 26.64
C ASP A 228 7.88 -4.86 26.67
N GLU A 229 8.68 -4.25 27.57
CA GLU A 229 8.74 -2.78 27.78
C GLU A 229 9.52 -2.07 26.65
N ASP A 230 10.40 -2.77 25.93
CA ASP A 230 11.18 -2.22 24.81
C ASP A 230 10.31 -2.08 23.55
N ALA A 231 9.43 -3.05 23.28
CA ALA A 231 8.44 -2.99 22.19
C ALA A 231 7.49 -1.79 22.33
N LEU A 232 7.19 -1.37 23.57
CA LEU A 232 6.40 -0.17 23.84
C LEU A 232 7.15 1.11 23.46
N VAL A 233 8.42 1.24 23.84
CA VAL A 233 9.25 2.40 23.47
C VAL A 233 9.40 2.46 21.94
N ASP A 234 9.57 1.33 21.28
CA ASP A 234 9.70 1.24 19.82
C ASP A 234 8.42 1.67 19.09
N VAL A 235 7.24 1.28 19.58
CA VAL A 235 5.93 1.70 19.02
C VAL A 235 5.67 3.19 19.26
N LEU A 236 6.13 3.74 20.37
CA LEU A 236 5.79 5.10 20.82
C LEU A 236 6.82 6.18 20.45
N THR A 237 8.02 5.80 20.05
CA THR A 237 9.05 6.73 19.53
C THR A 237 8.96 6.95 18.02
N ARG A 238 8.19 6.11 17.33
CA ARG A 238 7.92 6.21 15.89
C ARG A 238 6.81 7.23 15.60
N ASP A 239 7.16 8.52 15.66
CA ASP A 239 6.34 9.60 15.06
C ASP A 239 6.15 9.29 13.56
N PHE A 240 4.91 9.13 13.08
CA PHE A 240 4.52 8.90 11.66
C PHE A 240 5.05 7.62 10.97
N GLU A 241 6.19 7.07 11.39
CA GLU A 241 6.84 5.87 10.83
C GLU A 241 6.11 4.55 11.12
N ALA A 242 5.19 4.53 12.10
CA ALA A 242 4.41 3.33 12.41
C ALA A 242 3.58 2.82 11.21
N TRP A 243 3.17 3.71 10.30
CA TRP A 243 2.44 3.34 9.08
C TRP A 243 3.33 2.67 8.02
N HIS A 244 4.64 2.94 7.99
CA HIS A 244 5.56 2.30 7.05
C HIS A 244 5.93 0.86 7.47
N VAL A 245 5.65 0.50 8.73
CA VAL A 245 5.94 -0.80 9.34
C VAL A 245 4.67 -1.63 9.57
N PHE A 246 3.48 -1.03 9.39
CA PHE A 246 2.21 -1.70 9.56
C PHE A 246 1.76 -2.40 8.27
N LEU A 247 1.86 -3.73 8.24
CA LEU A 247 1.35 -4.56 7.14
C LEU A 247 -0.10 -5.00 7.42
N HIS A 248 -1.04 -4.50 6.62
CA HIS A 248 -2.44 -4.89 6.76
C HIS A 248 -2.67 -6.37 6.37
N PRO A 249 -3.62 -7.10 7.00
CA PRO A 249 -3.89 -8.51 6.65
C PRO A 249 -4.15 -8.75 5.15
N SER A 250 -4.85 -7.85 4.46
CA SER A 250 -5.08 -7.95 3.01
C SER A 250 -3.79 -7.81 2.17
N GLN A 251 -2.74 -7.20 2.71
CA GLN A 251 -1.42 -7.10 2.08
C GLN A 251 -0.53 -8.29 2.46
N ARG A 252 -0.77 -8.94 3.60
CA ARG A 252 0.03 -10.09 4.06
C ARG A 252 0.02 -11.24 3.07
N ALA A 253 -1.16 -11.54 2.51
CA ALA A 253 -1.30 -12.59 1.51
C ALA A 253 -0.42 -12.35 0.27
N VAL A 254 -0.17 -11.09 -0.13
CA VAL A 254 0.73 -10.80 -1.27
C VAL A 254 2.20 -10.79 -0.84
N VAL A 255 2.50 -10.42 0.40
CA VAL A 255 3.86 -10.40 0.96
C VAL A 255 4.42 -11.80 1.11
N GLU A 256 3.68 -12.71 1.75
CA GLU A 256 4.15 -14.04 2.15
C GLU A 256 3.99 -15.09 1.04
N ARG A 257 3.16 -14.80 0.03
CA ARG A 257 2.92 -15.73 -1.07
C ARG A 257 4.19 -15.96 -1.90
N GLN A 258 4.42 -17.24 -2.16
CA GLN A 258 5.42 -17.71 -3.11
C GLN A 258 4.85 -17.62 -4.54
N PHE A 259 5.55 -16.93 -5.44
CA PHE A 259 5.16 -16.78 -6.83
C PHE A 259 6.14 -17.52 -7.74
N ASN A 260 5.64 -18.31 -8.68
CA ASN A 260 6.47 -18.95 -9.71
C ASN A 260 6.66 -17.97 -10.88
N GLY A 261 7.63 -17.06 -10.74
CA GLY A 261 7.90 -15.97 -11.69
C GLY A 261 7.42 -14.59 -11.21
N PRO A 262 7.42 -13.59 -12.11
CA PRO A 262 7.09 -12.21 -11.76
C PRO A 262 5.70 -12.03 -11.15
N ALA A 263 5.58 -11.22 -10.11
CA ALA A 263 4.30 -10.87 -9.52
C ALA A 263 4.11 -9.36 -9.49
N ARG A 264 2.85 -8.93 -9.54
CA ARG A 264 2.50 -7.51 -9.56
C ARG A 264 1.51 -7.19 -8.46
N VAL A 265 1.76 -6.12 -7.72
CA VAL A 265 0.81 -5.49 -6.82
C VAL A 265 0.43 -4.12 -7.37
N THR A 266 -0.85 -3.96 -7.69
CA THR A 266 -1.41 -2.67 -8.10
C THR A 266 -2.31 -2.12 -7.01
N GLY A 267 -2.65 -0.85 -7.10
CA GLY A 267 -3.44 -0.18 -6.09
C GLY A 267 -3.32 1.33 -6.24
N GLY A 268 -4.39 2.04 -5.96
CA GLY A 268 -4.47 3.49 -6.01
C GLY A 268 -3.56 4.14 -4.97
N ALA A 269 -3.50 5.47 -5.02
CA ALA A 269 -2.74 6.26 -4.06
C ALA A 269 -3.12 5.90 -2.61
N GLY A 270 -2.13 5.74 -1.73
CA GLY A 270 -2.38 5.49 -0.31
C GLY A 270 -2.80 4.07 0.07
N THR A 271 -2.78 3.10 -0.86
CA THR A 271 -3.16 1.69 -0.57
C THR A 271 -2.08 0.83 0.08
N GLY A 272 -0.89 1.40 0.31
CA GLY A 272 0.22 0.71 0.98
C GLY A 272 1.02 -0.25 0.09
N LYS A 273 1.07 -0.02 -1.24
CA LYS A 273 1.91 -0.78 -2.18
C LYS A 273 3.39 -0.83 -1.75
N THR A 274 3.97 0.34 -1.46
CA THR A 274 5.35 0.46 -0.97
C THR A 274 5.55 -0.31 0.33
N VAL A 275 4.60 -0.25 1.26
CA VAL A 275 4.65 -1.02 2.52
C VAL A 275 4.66 -2.53 2.24
N ALA A 276 3.76 -3.02 1.38
CA ALA A 276 3.77 -4.42 0.98
C ALA A 276 5.11 -4.82 0.31
N LEU A 277 5.67 -3.97 -0.54
CA LEU A 277 6.97 -4.20 -1.17
C LEU A 277 8.11 -4.32 -0.13
N LEU A 278 8.17 -3.42 0.85
CA LEU A 278 9.20 -3.43 1.89
C LEU A 278 9.09 -4.65 2.82
N HIS A 279 7.87 -5.00 3.24
CA HIS A 279 7.64 -6.21 4.03
C HIS A 279 8.00 -7.48 3.26
N ARG A 280 7.76 -7.50 1.94
CA ARG A 280 8.19 -8.61 1.09
C ARG A 280 9.71 -8.66 0.94
N ALA A 281 10.37 -7.52 0.79
CA ALA A 281 11.84 -7.46 0.75
C ALA A 281 12.43 -8.07 2.02
N ARG A 282 11.87 -7.73 3.19
CA ARG A 282 12.23 -8.32 4.47
C ARG A 282 11.99 -9.84 4.50
N HIS A 283 10.79 -10.28 4.14
CA HIS A 283 10.45 -11.70 4.13
C HIS A 283 11.41 -12.54 3.27
N LEU A 284 11.76 -12.05 2.08
CA LEU A 284 12.70 -12.71 1.19
C LEU A 284 14.15 -12.68 1.72
N ALA A 285 14.57 -11.56 2.32
CA ALA A 285 15.91 -11.42 2.90
C ALA A 285 16.12 -12.25 4.18
N GLU A 286 15.05 -12.49 4.95
CA GLU A 286 15.07 -13.37 6.12
C GLU A 286 15.07 -14.86 5.73
N ALA A 287 14.38 -15.21 4.64
CA ALA A 287 14.38 -16.56 4.09
C ALA A 287 15.71 -16.92 3.38
N ALA A 288 16.42 -15.92 2.85
CA ALA A 288 17.75 -16.07 2.28
C ALA A 288 18.79 -16.31 3.39
N GLY A 289 19.73 -17.24 3.15
CA GLY A 289 20.79 -17.61 4.10
C GLY A 289 21.81 -16.49 4.38
N VAL A 290 22.87 -16.83 5.10
CA VAL A 290 23.81 -15.88 5.75
C VAL A 290 24.83 -15.22 4.79
N ASP A 291 24.88 -15.60 3.50
CA ASP A 291 25.90 -15.15 2.53
C ASP A 291 25.64 -13.76 1.89
N GLY A 292 24.79 -12.90 2.47
CA GLY A 292 24.56 -11.49 2.07
C GLY A 292 23.42 -11.26 1.05
N PRO A 293 23.10 -9.99 0.67
CA PRO A 293 21.96 -9.67 -0.17
C PRO A 293 22.05 -10.33 -1.54
N ARG A 294 20.97 -10.99 -1.94
CA ARG A 294 20.58 -11.10 -3.34
C ARG A 294 19.17 -10.54 -3.56
N VAL A 295 18.76 -9.60 -2.70
CA VAL A 295 17.51 -8.85 -2.82
C VAL A 295 17.84 -7.42 -3.24
N LEU A 296 17.34 -7.01 -4.39
CA LEU A 296 17.35 -5.63 -4.88
C LEU A 296 16.00 -5.00 -4.58
N VAL A 297 15.99 -3.83 -3.94
CA VAL A 297 14.83 -2.93 -3.87
C VAL A 297 15.17 -1.69 -4.68
N THR A 298 14.34 -1.38 -5.67
CA THR A 298 14.57 -0.22 -6.54
C THR A 298 13.36 0.67 -6.69
N THR A 299 13.62 1.93 -7.02
CA THR A 299 12.63 2.99 -7.19
C THR A 299 13.12 4.00 -8.24
N PHE A 300 12.27 4.97 -8.57
CA PHE A 300 12.52 5.95 -9.63
C PHE A 300 13.43 7.11 -9.18
N THR A 301 13.29 7.62 -7.95
CA THR A 301 14.00 8.84 -7.50
C THR A 301 14.90 8.60 -6.28
N THR A 302 15.92 9.44 -6.12
CA THR A 302 16.84 9.38 -4.97
C THR A 302 16.15 9.68 -3.65
N ASN A 303 15.18 10.60 -3.63
CA ASN A 303 14.44 10.94 -2.42
C ASN A 303 13.58 9.75 -1.95
N LEU A 304 12.96 9.03 -2.89
CA LEU A 304 12.25 7.79 -2.58
C LEU A 304 13.21 6.72 -2.09
N GLN A 305 14.39 6.59 -2.70
CA GLN A 305 15.42 5.64 -2.25
C GLN A 305 15.80 5.89 -0.78
N GLU A 306 16.06 7.13 -0.39
CA GLU A 306 16.37 7.51 0.99
C GLU A 306 15.23 7.11 1.94
N SER A 307 13.98 7.40 1.57
CA SER A 307 12.80 7.02 2.35
C SER A 307 12.61 5.50 2.48
N LEU A 308 12.91 4.73 1.43
CA LEU A 308 12.88 3.26 1.49
C LEU A 308 13.95 2.70 2.43
N VAL A 309 15.16 3.29 2.43
CA VAL A 309 16.24 2.91 3.36
C VAL A 309 15.84 3.18 4.81
N GLU A 310 15.27 4.34 5.10
CA GLU A 310 14.76 4.69 6.44
C GLU A 310 13.65 3.72 6.87
N SER A 311 12.71 3.43 5.98
CA SER A 311 11.60 2.51 6.26
C SER A 311 12.08 1.07 6.52
N LEU A 312 13.04 0.57 5.74
CA LEU A 312 13.65 -0.74 5.97
C LEU A 312 14.45 -0.79 7.28
N ARG A 313 15.16 0.30 7.63
CA ARG A 313 15.84 0.43 8.92
C ARG A 313 14.85 0.35 10.07
N ALA A 314 13.72 1.05 9.96
CA ALA A 314 12.66 0.99 10.97
C ALA A 314 12.03 -0.42 11.02
N LEU A 315 11.94 -1.12 9.90
CA LEU A 315 11.30 -2.43 9.80
C LEU A 315 12.14 -3.58 10.38
N GLY A 316 13.48 -3.55 10.23
CA GLY A 316 14.33 -4.69 10.64
C GLY A 316 15.74 -4.32 11.10
N GLY A 317 15.99 -3.04 11.39
CA GLY A 317 17.28 -2.55 11.87
C GLY A 317 18.40 -2.55 10.82
N PRO A 318 19.64 -2.26 11.23
CA PRO A 318 20.80 -2.23 10.34
C PRO A 318 21.12 -3.59 9.71
N GLU A 319 20.90 -4.69 10.43
CA GLU A 319 21.18 -6.05 9.95
C GLU A 319 20.34 -6.41 8.72
N LEU A 320 19.10 -5.94 8.65
CA LEU A 320 18.25 -6.13 7.48
C LEU A 320 18.77 -5.36 6.27
N LEU A 321 19.25 -4.12 6.47
CA LEU A 321 19.82 -3.31 5.39
C LEU A 321 21.09 -3.91 4.81
N GLU A 322 21.88 -4.61 5.62
CA GLU A 322 23.06 -5.34 5.12
C GLU A 322 22.68 -6.51 4.19
N ARG A 323 21.41 -6.94 4.18
CA ARG A 323 20.87 -8.02 3.34
C ARG A 323 20.00 -7.52 2.17
N ILE A 324 19.83 -6.21 2.00
CA ILE A 324 19.01 -5.63 0.92
C ILE A 324 19.78 -4.51 0.23
N HIS A 325 20.00 -4.63 -1.08
CA HIS A 325 20.55 -3.53 -1.86
C HIS A 325 19.43 -2.59 -2.28
N VAL A 326 19.42 -1.36 -1.75
CA VAL A 326 18.43 -0.33 -2.08
C VAL A 326 19.05 0.73 -2.98
N THR A 327 18.55 0.93 -4.20
CA THR A 327 19.11 1.89 -5.16
C THR A 327 18.11 2.35 -6.22
N THR A 328 18.35 3.47 -6.91
CA THR A 328 17.55 3.82 -8.10
C THR A 328 17.95 3.00 -9.32
N VAL A 329 17.04 2.86 -10.28
CA VAL A 329 17.32 2.09 -11.51
C VAL A 329 18.46 2.71 -12.32
N ASP A 330 18.55 4.03 -12.37
CA ASP A 330 19.63 4.74 -13.07
C ASP A 330 20.98 4.60 -12.37
N ALA A 331 21.00 4.59 -11.03
CA ALA A 331 22.22 4.33 -10.26
C ALA A 331 22.69 2.87 -10.45
N LEU A 332 21.76 1.91 -10.47
CA LEU A 332 22.06 0.52 -10.81
C LEU A 332 22.64 0.39 -12.21
N ALA A 333 22.04 1.04 -13.21
CA ALA A 333 22.52 1.04 -14.59
C ALA A 333 23.96 1.59 -14.69
N ARG A 334 24.20 2.75 -14.08
CA ARG A 334 25.51 3.41 -14.07
C ARG A 334 26.58 2.54 -13.41
N ARG A 335 26.27 1.94 -12.26
CA ARG A 335 27.19 1.05 -11.54
C ARG A 335 27.50 -0.20 -12.36
N THR A 336 26.49 -0.83 -12.93
CA THR A 336 26.64 -2.04 -13.76
C THR A 336 27.56 -1.78 -14.95
N VAL A 337 27.37 -0.66 -15.65
CA VAL A 337 28.26 -0.26 -16.76
C VAL A 337 29.67 0.05 -16.27
N ALA A 338 29.81 0.78 -15.16
CA ALA A 338 31.11 1.11 -14.59
C ALA A 338 31.92 -0.14 -14.21
N ASP A 339 31.27 -1.11 -13.58
CA ASP A 339 31.87 -2.38 -13.19
C ASP A 339 32.26 -3.23 -14.42
N ALA A 340 31.38 -3.32 -15.43
CA ALA A 340 31.62 -4.09 -16.65
C ALA A 340 32.73 -3.48 -17.54
N GLU A 341 32.78 -2.15 -17.62
CA GLU A 341 33.78 -1.41 -18.42
C GLU A 341 35.06 -1.11 -17.63
N GLN A 342 35.13 -1.52 -16.35
CA GLN A 342 36.26 -1.29 -15.45
C GLN A 342 36.66 0.19 -15.32
N VAL A 343 35.67 1.07 -15.27
CA VAL A 343 35.87 2.53 -15.13
C VAL A 343 35.39 3.00 -13.77
N VAL A 344 36.07 3.99 -13.20
CA VAL A 344 35.71 4.56 -11.88
C VAL A 344 34.34 5.24 -11.94
N ASN A 345 34.02 5.89 -13.06
CA ASN A 345 32.76 6.61 -13.19
C ASN A 345 32.38 6.86 -14.66
N VAL A 346 31.10 6.66 -14.99
CA VAL A 346 30.52 7.05 -16.28
C VAL A 346 29.90 8.45 -16.16
N ARG A 347 30.21 9.33 -17.11
CA ARG A 347 29.63 10.69 -17.17
C ARG A 347 28.29 10.63 -17.87
N VAL A 348 27.27 11.24 -17.27
CA VAL A 348 25.90 11.25 -17.80
C VAL A 348 25.54 12.63 -18.33
N LEU A 349 24.98 12.70 -19.53
CA LEU A 349 24.37 13.91 -20.09
C LEU A 349 22.86 13.87 -19.84
N VAL A 350 22.30 14.98 -19.34
CA VAL A 350 20.89 15.04 -18.89
C VAL A 350 20.22 16.35 -19.34
N GLY A 351 18.90 16.31 -19.49
CA GLY A 351 18.04 17.48 -19.73
C GLY A 351 18.56 18.37 -20.85
N ARG A 352 18.75 19.66 -20.55
CA ARG A 352 19.20 20.68 -21.53
C ARG A 352 20.47 20.30 -22.29
N GLY A 353 21.40 19.57 -21.67
CA GLY A 353 22.62 19.17 -22.35
C GLY A 353 22.37 18.16 -23.49
N VAL A 354 21.34 17.32 -23.35
CA VAL A 354 20.90 16.42 -24.44
C VAL A 354 20.25 17.22 -25.56
N ASP A 355 19.40 18.20 -25.22
CA ASP A 355 18.74 19.07 -26.20
C ASP A 355 19.75 19.93 -26.99
N GLU A 356 20.75 20.48 -26.30
CA GLU A 356 21.86 21.23 -26.90
C GLU A 356 22.65 20.34 -27.86
N LEU A 357 23.00 19.12 -27.45
CA LEU A 357 23.75 18.20 -28.31
C LEU A 357 22.96 17.78 -29.55
N TRP A 358 21.65 17.56 -29.42
CA TRP A 358 20.80 17.33 -30.59
C TRP A 358 20.78 18.53 -31.53
N GLN A 359 20.69 19.76 -30.98
CA GLN A 359 20.71 20.97 -31.78
C GLN A 359 22.05 21.13 -32.52
N ASP A 360 23.18 20.90 -31.85
CA ASP A 360 24.51 20.97 -32.45
C ASP A 360 24.63 19.97 -33.62
N VAL A 361 24.18 18.73 -33.43
CA VAL A 361 24.18 17.69 -34.49
C VAL A 361 23.29 18.08 -35.67
N ILE A 362 22.13 18.70 -35.42
CA ILE A 362 21.23 19.20 -36.47
C ILE A 362 21.89 20.32 -37.27
N ASP A 363 22.51 21.28 -36.58
CA ASP A 363 23.11 22.47 -37.20
C ASP A 363 24.38 22.12 -38.00
N GLU A 364 25.19 21.17 -37.52
CA GLU A 364 26.42 20.70 -38.17
C GLU A 364 26.12 19.91 -39.46
N GLU A 365 25.15 19.01 -39.43
CA GLU A 365 24.87 18.06 -40.54
C GLU A 365 23.69 18.49 -41.42
N GLY A 366 22.89 19.47 -40.98
CA GLY A 366 21.75 20.02 -41.73
C GLY A 366 20.53 19.10 -41.76
N PHE A 367 20.23 18.38 -40.66
CA PHE A 367 19.10 17.47 -40.60
C PHE A 367 17.74 18.21 -40.63
N PRO A 368 16.71 17.70 -41.35
CA PRO A 368 15.43 18.38 -41.52
C PRO A 368 14.43 18.16 -40.37
N PHE A 369 14.90 17.76 -39.18
CA PHE A 369 14.05 17.41 -38.04
C PHE A 369 14.36 18.27 -36.83
N SER A 370 13.37 18.49 -35.96
CA SER A 370 13.61 19.16 -34.69
C SER A 370 14.29 18.23 -33.68
N LYS A 371 15.00 18.82 -32.72
CA LYS A 371 15.62 18.08 -31.62
C LYS A 371 14.61 17.30 -30.78
N GLU A 372 13.40 17.84 -30.58
CA GLU A 372 12.34 17.16 -29.82
C GLU A 372 11.86 15.90 -30.55
N PHE A 373 11.73 15.97 -31.88
CA PHE A 373 11.37 14.81 -32.68
C PHE A 373 12.47 13.74 -32.62
N LEU A 374 13.73 14.12 -32.86
CA LEU A 374 14.85 13.17 -32.86
C LEU A 374 15.07 12.55 -31.48
N SER A 375 15.02 13.35 -30.43
CA SER A 375 15.13 12.88 -29.04
C SER A 375 14.04 11.87 -28.71
N GLN A 376 12.77 12.18 -28.99
CA GLN A 376 11.69 11.25 -28.72
C GLN A 376 11.75 9.99 -29.61
N GLU A 377 12.18 10.10 -30.86
CA GLU A 377 12.34 8.95 -31.74
C GLU A 377 13.47 8.02 -31.24
N TYR A 378 14.57 8.62 -30.78
CA TYR A 378 15.67 7.89 -30.16
C TYR A 378 15.24 7.17 -28.89
N GLU A 379 14.57 7.86 -27.96
CA GLU A 379 14.16 7.28 -26.68
C GLU A 379 13.00 6.28 -26.85
N GLN A 380 11.89 6.70 -27.46
CA GLN A 380 10.62 5.96 -27.47
C GLN A 380 10.52 4.88 -28.57
N VAL A 381 11.42 4.91 -29.55
CA VAL A 381 11.46 3.89 -30.62
C VAL A 381 12.74 3.07 -30.53
N ILE A 382 13.90 3.71 -30.62
CA ILE A 382 15.19 3.01 -30.74
C ILE A 382 15.58 2.37 -29.40
N LEU A 383 15.77 3.16 -28.34
CA LEU A 383 16.14 2.66 -27.02
C LEU A 383 15.02 1.82 -26.38
N ALA A 384 13.76 2.21 -26.59
CA ALA A 384 12.61 1.46 -26.08
C ALA A 384 12.57 0.02 -26.61
N ARG A 385 12.86 -0.19 -27.90
CA ARG A 385 12.84 -1.52 -28.53
C ARG A 385 14.21 -2.17 -28.62
N ASN A 386 15.23 -1.56 -28.02
CA ASN A 386 16.61 -2.01 -28.06
C ASN A 386 17.17 -2.19 -29.49
N ILE A 387 16.78 -1.33 -30.43
CA ILE A 387 17.17 -1.43 -31.83
C ILE A 387 18.66 -1.14 -31.97
N GLN A 388 19.40 -2.08 -32.56
CA GLN A 388 20.86 -2.00 -32.73
C GLN A 388 21.26 -1.74 -34.18
N THR A 389 20.37 -2.01 -35.13
CA THR A 389 20.70 -1.92 -36.56
C THR A 389 19.73 -1.06 -37.35
N ARG A 390 20.24 -0.48 -38.44
CA ARG A 390 19.42 0.30 -39.39
C ARG A 390 18.26 -0.51 -39.95
N ASP A 391 18.49 -1.79 -40.25
CA ASP A 391 17.47 -2.64 -40.87
C ASP A 391 16.35 -2.95 -39.87
N GLU A 392 16.66 -3.18 -38.59
CA GLU A 392 15.68 -3.26 -37.50
C GLU A 392 14.88 -1.96 -37.37
N TYR A 393 15.56 -0.80 -37.37
CA TYR A 393 14.88 0.49 -37.30
C TYR A 393 13.91 0.69 -38.46
N PHE A 394 14.27 0.26 -39.68
CA PHE A 394 13.43 0.42 -40.86
C PHE A 394 12.19 -0.46 -40.82
N GLY A 395 12.30 -1.66 -40.25
CA GLY A 395 11.19 -2.59 -40.05
C GLY A 395 10.29 -2.26 -38.86
N THR A 396 10.73 -1.39 -37.95
CA THR A 396 10.04 -1.17 -36.68
C THR A 396 8.74 -0.36 -36.85
N PRO A 397 7.59 -0.87 -36.35
CA PRO A 397 6.35 -0.12 -36.24
C PRO A 397 6.47 1.06 -35.26
N ARG A 398 5.81 2.18 -35.58
CA ARG A 398 5.82 3.41 -34.78
C ARG A 398 4.41 3.83 -34.34
N PRO A 399 3.69 2.99 -33.56
CA PRO A 399 2.34 3.31 -33.12
C PRO A 399 2.33 4.59 -32.26
N GLY A 400 1.26 5.38 -32.34
CA GLY A 400 1.07 6.56 -31.48
C GLY A 400 1.94 7.78 -31.78
N ARG A 401 2.90 7.71 -32.73
CA ARG A 401 3.83 8.82 -33.04
C ARG A 401 3.26 9.89 -33.97
N GLY A 402 2.04 9.72 -34.47
CA GLY A 402 1.27 10.71 -35.26
C GLY A 402 1.77 10.96 -36.69
N VAL A 403 3.09 10.94 -36.93
CA VAL A 403 3.70 11.24 -38.23
C VAL A 403 4.18 9.95 -38.90
N ARG A 404 3.70 9.70 -40.13
CA ARG A 404 4.25 8.63 -40.97
C ARG A 404 5.66 9.02 -41.39
N LEU A 405 6.64 8.17 -41.08
CA LEU A 405 8.03 8.37 -41.51
C LEU A 405 8.38 7.43 -42.69
N PRO A 406 8.49 7.97 -43.93
CA PRO A 406 8.96 7.24 -45.09
C PRO A 406 10.35 6.64 -44.90
N ARG A 407 10.71 5.67 -45.74
CA ARG A 407 12.03 5.01 -45.70
C ARG A 407 13.20 5.99 -45.86
N ARG A 408 13.05 7.04 -46.68
CA ARG A 408 14.04 8.11 -46.84
C ARG A 408 14.27 8.83 -45.51
N ASP A 409 13.20 9.29 -44.89
CA ASP A 409 13.27 10.04 -43.64
C ASP A 409 13.77 9.17 -42.48
N ARG A 410 13.46 7.86 -42.48
CA ARG A 410 14.08 6.90 -41.55
C ARG A 410 15.59 6.79 -41.74
N ALA A 411 16.08 6.88 -42.97
CA ALA A 411 17.52 6.90 -43.23
C ALA A 411 18.16 8.18 -42.65
N GLU A 412 17.51 9.32 -42.82
CA GLU A 412 17.97 10.60 -42.24
C GLU A 412 17.97 10.56 -40.71
N VAL A 413 16.91 10.06 -40.09
CA VAL A 413 16.86 9.89 -38.63
C VAL A 413 17.96 8.97 -38.13
N TRP A 414 18.18 7.84 -38.80
CA TRP A 414 19.24 6.91 -38.40
C TRP A 414 20.62 7.57 -38.47
N ARG A 415 20.89 8.36 -39.52
CA ARG A 415 22.13 9.15 -39.61
C ARG A 415 22.26 10.18 -38.49
N ALA A 416 21.17 10.85 -38.12
CA ALA A 416 21.18 11.78 -37.01
C ALA A 416 21.46 11.08 -35.66
N VAL A 417 20.91 9.88 -35.46
CA VAL A 417 21.19 9.05 -34.28
C VAL A 417 22.65 8.61 -34.24
N GLU A 418 23.21 8.14 -35.36
CA GLU A 418 24.63 7.77 -35.45
C GLU A 418 25.54 8.97 -35.13
N ALA A 419 25.22 10.15 -35.67
CA ALA A 419 25.97 11.37 -35.39
C ALA A 419 25.88 11.80 -33.91
N PHE A 420 24.69 11.70 -33.31
CA PHE A 420 24.45 11.98 -31.90
C PHE A 420 25.20 11.01 -30.98
N GLU A 421 25.16 9.70 -31.26
CA GLU A 421 25.90 8.70 -30.50
C GLU A 421 27.41 8.88 -30.64
N ALA A 422 27.91 9.21 -31.84
CA ALA A 422 29.30 9.54 -32.06
C ALA A 422 29.73 10.81 -31.30
N ALA A 423 28.88 11.82 -31.21
CA ALA A 423 29.15 13.03 -30.43
C ALA A 423 29.18 12.74 -28.92
N LEU A 424 28.26 11.92 -28.42
CA LEU A 424 28.29 11.41 -27.04
C LEU A 424 29.59 10.65 -26.75
N GLN A 425 29.98 9.73 -27.63
CA GLN A 425 31.21 8.94 -27.50
C GLN A 425 32.46 9.84 -27.50
N ARG A 426 32.57 10.81 -28.42
CA ARG A 426 33.68 11.79 -28.44
C ARG A 426 33.78 12.58 -27.14
N SER A 427 32.65 12.91 -26.52
CA SER A 427 32.61 13.64 -25.25
C SER A 427 32.81 12.75 -24.01
N GLY A 428 32.85 11.42 -24.19
CA GLY A 428 32.93 10.44 -23.11
C GLY A 428 31.69 10.46 -22.20
N LYS A 429 30.52 10.81 -22.74
CA LYS A 429 29.24 10.88 -22.01
C LYS A 429 28.24 9.85 -22.55
N ARG A 430 27.27 9.47 -21.73
CA ARG A 430 26.09 8.68 -22.12
C ARG A 430 24.82 9.29 -21.55
N THR A 431 23.65 8.93 -22.08
CA THR A 431 22.37 9.25 -21.43
C THR A 431 21.98 8.16 -20.41
N PHE A 432 21.03 8.44 -19.51
CA PHE A 432 20.54 7.43 -18.57
C PHE A 432 19.95 6.20 -19.28
N LEU A 433 19.16 6.41 -20.33
CA LEU A 433 18.55 5.31 -21.09
C LEU A 433 19.59 4.48 -21.87
N GLN A 434 20.67 5.10 -22.37
CA GLN A 434 21.80 4.37 -22.94
C GLN A 434 22.51 3.52 -21.89
N LEU A 435 22.69 4.04 -20.67
CA LEU A 435 23.25 3.26 -19.58
C LEU A 435 22.36 2.07 -19.22
N ALA A 436 21.05 2.26 -19.12
CA ALA A 436 20.12 1.17 -18.84
C ALA A 436 20.17 0.09 -19.94
N ALA A 437 20.19 0.50 -21.21
CA ALA A 437 20.29 -0.44 -22.34
C ALA A 437 21.63 -1.20 -22.34
N ALA A 438 22.76 -0.53 -22.10
CA ALA A 438 24.07 -1.15 -22.03
C ALA A 438 24.18 -2.10 -20.81
N ALA A 439 23.71 -1.66 -19.65
CA ALA A 439 23.68 -2.45 -18.42
C ALA A 439 22.86 -3.74 -18.61
N ALA A 440 21.69 -3.65 -19.27
CA ALA A 440 20.90 -4.83 -19.61
C ALA A 440 21.71 -5.83 -20.46
N GLY A 441 22.41 -5.35 -21.50
CA GLY A 441 23.26 -6.20 -22.33
C GLY A 441 24.40 -6.89 -21.56
N TYR A 442 25.07 -6.17 -20.66
CA TYR A 442 26.11 -6.75 -19.81
C TYR A 442 25.56 -7.81 -18.84
N LEU A 443 24.41 -7.54 -18.21
CA LEU A 443 23.80 -8.51 -17.30
C LEU A 443 23.21 -9.71 -18.04
N ASP A 444 22.65 -9.55 -19.24
CA ASP A 444 22.17 -10.65 -20.06
C ASP A 444 23.29 -11.64 -20.41
N ALA A 445 24.47 -11.12 -20.73
CA ALA A 445 25.66 -11.94 -20.99
C ALA A 445 26.24 -12.62 -19.74
N ALA A 446 25.90 -12.15 -18.54
CA ALA A 446 26.40 -12.71 -17.29
C ALA A 446 25.74 -14.06 -16.96
N VAL A 447 26.57 -15.07 -16.69
CA VAL A 447 26.13 -16.42 -16.29
C VAL A 447 25.49 -16.42 -14.90
N VAL A 448 26.10 -15.67 -13.97
CA VAL A 448 25.60 -15.51 -12.60
C VAL A 448 24.96 -14.14 -12.50
N LYS A 449 23.68 -14.13 -12.13
CA LYS A 449 22.93 -12.89 -11.94
C LYS A 449 23.27 -12.27 -10.56
N PRO A 450 23.29 -10.94 -10.46
CA PRO A 450 23.65 -10.26 -9.20
C PRO A 450 22.59 -10.41 -8.11
N TYR A 451 21.33 -10.69 -8.46
CA TYR A 451 20.23 -10.81 -7.52
C TYR A 451 19.41 -12.09 -7.78
N ASP A 452 18.80 -12.61 -6.72
CA ASP A 452 17.82 -13.69 -6.74
C ASP A 452 16.39 -13.11 -6.77
N HIS A 453 16.20 -11.91 -6.19
CA HIS A 453 14.92 -11.23 -6.09
C HIS A 453 15.08 -9.73 -6.42
N VAL A 454 14.23 -9.21 -7.29
CA VAL A 454 14.17 -7.79 -7.67
C VAL A 454 12.78 -7.24 -7.35
N LEU A 455 12.72 -6.27 -6.44
CA LEU A 455 11.51 -5.59 -6.05
C LEU A 455 11.54 -4.16 -6.59
N VAL A 456 10.48 -3.79 -7.31
CA VAL A 456 10.41 -2.54 -8.08
C VAL A 456 9.25 -1.69 -7.55
N ASP A 457 9.57 -0.54 -6.97
CA ASP A 457 8.59 0.48 -6.54
C ASP A 457 8.46 1.58 -7.59
N GLU A 458 7.30 2.25 -7.62
CA GLU A 458 6.92 3.26 -8.63
C GLU A 458 7.14 2.78 -10.08
N ALA A 459 6.74 1.53 -10.33
CA ALA A 459 6.96 0.84 -11.60
C ALA A 459 6.32 1.52 -12.82
N GLN A 460 5.28 2.33 -12.62
CA GLN A 460 4.53 2.97 -13.70
C GLN A 460 5.33 4.00 -14.51
N ASP A 461 6.41 4.53 -13.95
CA ASP A 461 7.23 5.59 -14.55
C ASP A 461 8.49 5.06 -15.24
N LEU A 462 8.72 3.74 -15.22
CA LEU A 462 9.91 3.13 -15.79
C LEU A 462 9.88 3.01 -17.31
N HIS A 463 11.00 3.36 -17.94
CA HIS A 463 11.21 3.18 -19.37
C HIS A 463 11.48 1.70 -19.72
N PRO A 464 11.06 1.18 -20.89
CA PRO A 464 11.41 -0.15 -21.37
C PRO A 464 12.89 -0.55 -21.24
N ALA A 465 13.84 0.37 -21.47
CA ALA A 465 15.26 0.10 -21.29
C ALA A 465 15.62 -0.23 -19.83
N GLN A 466 14.99 0.45 -18.88
CA GLN A 466 15.14 0.20 -17.45
C GLN A 466 14.48 -1.14 -17.06
N TRP A 467 13.31 -1.46 -17.63
CA TRP A 467 12.70 -2.77 -17.43
C TRP A 467 13.58 -3.94 -17.92
N ARG A 468 14.20 -3.80 -19.10
CA ARG A 468 15.14 -4.80 -19.62
C ARG A 468 16.33 -4.99 -18.68
N LEU A 469 16.87 -3.90 -18.12
CA LEU A 469 17.92 -3.98 -17.09
C LEU A 469 17.45 -4.77 -15.87
N LEU A 470 16.28 -4.44 -15.31
CA LEU A 470 15.77 -5.13 -14.12
C LEU A 470 15.49 -6.61 -14.37
N ARG A 471 14.96 -6.96 -15.55
CA ARG A 471 14.77 -8.36 -15.94
C ARG A 471 16.09 -9.10 -16.10
N ALA A 472 17.11 -8.47 -16.70
CA ALA A 472 18.43 -9.05 -16.90
C ALA A 472 19.21 -9.25 -15.58
N ALA A 473 18.87 -8.48 -14.54
CA ALA A 473 19.54 -8.50 -13.24
C ALA A 473 19.21 -9.72 -12.35
N VAL A 474 18.23 -10.55 -12.74
CA VAL A 474 17.76 -11.69 -11.96
C VAL A 474 17.33 -12.85 -12.84
N ALA A 475 17.67 -14.07 -12.44
CA ALA A 475 17.34 -15.27 -13.21
C ALA A 475 15.82 -15.52 -13.18
N PRO A 476 15.19 -15.95 -14.29
CA PRO A 476 13.78 -16.35 -14.28
C PRO A 476 13.55 -17.50 -13.30
N GLY A 477 12.61 -17.35 -12.37
CA GLY A 477 12.44 -18.32 -11.30
C GLY A 477 11.40 -17.91 -10.26
N GLN A 478 11.37 -18.65 -9.15
CA GLN A 478 10.49 -18.36 -8.04
C GLN A 478 10.85 -17.01 -7.40
N ASN A 479 9.84 -16.15 -7.21
CA ASN A 479 9.95 -14.80 -6.64
C ASN A 479 10.99 -13.90 -7.33
N ASP A 480 11.26 -14.10 -8.60
CA ASP A 480 12.30 -13.35 -9.31
C ASP A 480 12.03 -11.84 -9.34
N LEU A 481 10.84 -11.41 -9.77
CA LEU A 481 10.41 -10.00 -9.78
C LEU A 481 9.14 -9.81 -8.95
N PHE A 482 9.11 -8.71 -8.19
CA PHE A 482 7.91 -8.20 -7.55
C PHE A 482 7.72 -6.72 -7.87
N ILE A 483 6.59 -6.40 -8.50
CA ILE A 483 6.35 -5.09 -9.10
C ILE A 483 5.24 -4.38 -8.34
N ALA A 484 5.56 -3.24 -7.74
CA ALA A 484 4.59 -2.32 -7.14
C ALA A 484 4.43 -1.10 -8.05
N GLY A 485 3.20 -0.82 -8.48
CA GLY A 485 2.92 0.33 -9.32
C GLY A 485 1.45 0.73 -9.32
N ASP A 486 1.17 1.94 -9.79
CA ASP A 486 -0.17 2.49 -9.94
C ASP A 486 -0.31 3.13 -11.32
N ALA A 487 -1.09 2.50 -12.20
CA ALA A 487 -1.30 3.03 -13.54
C ALA A 487 -2.00 4.39 -13.55
N HIS A 488 -2.82 4.69 -12.53
CA HIS A 488 -3.50 5.98 -12.40
C HIS A 488 -2.54 7.12 -12.02
N GLN A 489 -1.33 6.80 -11.54
CA GLN A 489 -0.30 7.78 -11.19
C GLN A 489 0.79 7.93 -12.26
N ARG A 490 0.65 7.30 -13.42
CA ARG A 490 1.63 7.44 -14.50
C ARG A 490 1.63 8.88 -15.03
N ILE A 491 2.79 9.54 -14.92
CA ILE A 491 2.98 10.92 -15.42
C ILE A 491 3.87 11.00 -16.67
N TYR A 492 4.64 9.95 -16.97
CA TYR A 492 5.47 9.84 -18.18
C TYR A 492 4.80 8.95 -19.24
N ASP A 493 4.92 9.32 -20.52
CA ASP A 493 4.30 8.59 -21.64
C ASP A 493 5.15 7.40 -22.11
N HIS A 494 5.45 6.47 -21.20
CA HIS A 494 6.16 5.23 -21.49
C HIS A 494 5.19 4.04 -21.43
N ARG A 495 4.53 3.74 -22.55
CA ARG A 495 3.60 2.59 -22.63
C ARG A 495 4.33 1.36 -23.16
N VAL A 496 4.55 0.38 -22.29
CA VAL A 496 5.09 -0.93 -22.68
C VAL A 496 4.37 -2.06 -21.97
N SER A 497 4.02 -3.08 -22.74
CA SER A 497 3.56 -4.37 -22.22
C SER A 497 4.72 -5.07 -21.52
N LEU A 498 4.56 -5.40 -20.25
CA LEU A 498 5.56 -6.13 -19.46
C LEU A 498 5.81 -7.52 -20.06
N SER A 499 4.76 -8.15 -20.61
CA SER A 499 4.88 -9.45 -21.28
C SER A 499 5.84 -9.40 -22.48
N ALA A 500 5.85 -8.30 -23.25
CA ALA A 500 6.76 -8.11 -24.38
C ALA A 500 8.24 -8.00 -23.95
N LEU A 501 8.49 -7.71 -22.68
CA LEU A 501 9.83 -7.66 -22.08
C LEU A 501 10.20 -8.97 -21.33
N GLY A 502 9.39 -10.03 -21.47
CA GLY A 502 9.60 -11.30 -20.76
C GLY A 502 9.23 -11.24 -19.28
N ILE A 503 8.39 -10.28 -18.88
CA ILE A 503 7.90 -10.10 -17.51
C ILE A 503 6.43 -10.54 -17.47
N GLU A 504 6.23 -11.85 -17.35
CA GLU A 504 4.88 -12.46 -17.31
C GLU A 504 4.27 -12.33 -15.92
N THR A 505 3.27 -11.47 -15.74
CA THR A 505 2.56 -11.28 -14.45
C THR A 505 1.13 -11.81 -14.44
N ARG A 506 0.63 -12.29 -15.59
CA ARG A 506 -0.75 -12.82 -15.74
C ARG A 506 -1.03 -13.94 -14.73
N GLY A 507 -2.15 -13.83 -14.02
CA GLY A 507 -2.55 -14.74 -12.94
C GLY A 507 -1.78 -14.55 -11.62
N ARG A 508 -0.84 -13.60 -11.56
CA ARG A 508 -0.01 -13.26 -10.39
C ARG A 508 -0.07 -11.77 -10.04
N SER A 509 -1.15 -11.11 -10.49
CA SER A 509 -1.47 -9.72 -10.16
C SER A 509 -2.44 -9.66 -8.98
N THR A 510 -2.15 -8.82 -7.99
CA THR A 510 -3.01 -8.55 -6.82
C THR A 510 -3.31 -7.06 -6.75
N ARG A 511 -4.58 -6.68 -6.56
CA ARG A 511 -4.99 -5.28 -6.44
C ARG A 511 -5.31 -4.94 -4.97
N LEU A 512 -4.62 -3.94 -4.42
CA LEU A 512 -4.90 -3.36 -3.11
C LEU A 512 -6.00 -2.31 -3.24
N ARG A 513 -7.07 -2.46 -2.47
CA ARG A 513 -8.28 -1.61 -2.56
C ARG A 513 -8.49 -0.69 -1.35
N VAL A 514 -7.77 -0.93 -0.26
CA VAL A 514 -7.97 -0.20 1.00
C VAL A 514 -6.97 0.94 1.07
N ASN A 515 -7.45 2.19 1.13
CA ASN A 515 -6.67 3.41 1.26
C ASN A 515 -6.50 3.78 2.73
N TYR A 516 -5.25 4.02 3.13
CA TYR A 516 -4.85 4.35 4.50
C TYR A 516 -4.43 5.81 4.68
N ARG A 517 -4.23 6.54 3.58
CA ARG A 517 -3.66 7.90 3.57
C ARG A 517 -4.72 8.99 3.51
N THR A 518 -5.77 8.76 2.72
CA THR A 518 -6.75 9.78 2.33
C THR A 518 -8.11 9.47 2.94
N THR A 519 -8.85 10.46 3.43
CA THR A 519 -10.20 10.25 3.97
C THR A 519 -11.19 9.81 2.89
N HIS A 520 -12.27 9.14 3.29
CA HIS A 520 -13.35 8.73 2.41
C HIS A 520 -13.89 9.88 1.56
N GLU A 521 -14.08 11.07 2.14
CA GLU A 521 -14.66 12.22 1.46
C GLU A 521 -13.73 12.78 0.37
N ILE A 522 -12.42 12.85 0.64
CA ILE A 522 -11.44 13.28 -0.36
C ILE A 522 -11.30 12.22 -1.45
N LEU A 523 -11.24 10.93 -1.07
CA LEU A 523 -11.13 9.83 -2.01
C LEU A 523 -12.31 9.82 -2.98
N ARG A 524 -13.55 9.90 -2.46
CA ARG A 524 -14.77 9.99 -3.28
C ARG A 524 -14.71 11.15 -4.27
N TRP A 525 -14.37 12.34 -3.79
CA TRP A 525 -14.26 13.52 -4.65
C TRP A 525 -13.20 13.34 -5.75
N SER A 526 -12.05 12.74 -5.43
CA SER A 526 -11.01 12.44 -6.43
C SER A 526 -11.45 11.37 -7.45
N LEU A 527 -12.21 10.36 -7.02
CA LEU A 527 -12.75 9.33 -7.92
C LEU A 527 -13.75 9.92 -8.91
N GLU A 528 -14.58 10.88 -8.49
CA GLU A 528 -15.52 11.59 -9.36
C GLU A 528 -14.81 12.38 -10.48
N LEU A 529 -13.59 12.87 -10.25
CA LEU A 529 -12.78 13.53 -11.30
C LEU A 529 -12.23 12.56 -12.35
N LEU A 530 -12.06 11.28 -11.98
CA LEU A 530 -11.51 10.23 -12.84
C LEU A 530 -12.61 9.43 -13.54
N ALA A 531 -13.87 9.64 -13.18
CA ALA A 531 -15.01 8.93 -13.74
C ALA A 531 -15.10 9.07 -15.27
N GLY A 532 -15.22 7.95 -15.97
CA GLY A 532 -15.32 7.90 -17.44
C GLY A 532 -13.99 7.87 -18.19
N GLN A 533 -12.85 7.80 -17.49
CA GLN A 533 -11.54 7.56 -18.11
C GLN A 533 -11.14 6.09 -18.01
N ALA A 534 -10.55 5.56 -19.08
CA ALA A 534 -9.99 4.20 -19.12
C ALA A 534 -8.49 4.23 -18.89
N PHE A 535 -7.99 3.36 -18.02
CA PHE A 535 -6.59 3.26 -17.67
C PHE A 535 -6.09 1.83 -17.90
N ASP A 536 -4.88 1.69 -18.45
CA ASP A 536 -4.23 0.36 -18.55
C ASP A 536 -3.80 -0.11 -17.17
N ASP A 537 -3.63 -1.41 -16.95
CA ASP A 537 -3.23 -1.97 -15.65
C ASP A 537 -1.70 -2.06 -15.47
N LEU A 538 -0.92 -1.28 -16.23
CA LEU A 538 0.53 -1.44 -16.46
C LEU A 538 0.92 -2.65 -17.32
N ASP A 539 -0.04 -3.36 -17.92
CA ASP A 539 0.15 -4.40 -18.95
C ASP A 539 -0.97 -4.26 -20.02
N ASP A 540 -1.42 -5.34 -20.66
CA ASP A 540 -2.45 -5.31 -21.71
C ASP A 540 -3.90 -5.29 -21.17
N GLY A 541 -4.10 -5.15 -19.85
CA GLY A 541 -5.41 -5.15 -19.20
C GLY A 541 -5.96 -3.75 -18.88
N GLU A 542 -7.22 -3.70 -18.43
CA GLU A 542 -7.84 -2.47 -17.91
C GLU A 542 -7.80 -2.45 -16.37
N ASP A 543 -7.42 -1.30 -15.80
CA ASP A 543 -7.51 -1.05 -14.36
C ASP A 543 -8.85 -0.37 -14.01
N SER A 544 -9.43 -0.75 -12.87
CA SER A 544 -10.67 -0.15 -12.38
C SER A 544 -10.49 0.29 -10.92
N LEU A 545 -11.12 1.41 -10.61
CA LEU A 545 -11.22 2.00 -9.27
C LEU A 545 -12.40 1.42 -8.46
N ASP A 546 -13.09 0.40 -8.97
CA ASP A 546 -14.20 -0.24 -8.28
C ASP A 546 -13.74 -0.97 -7.00
N GLY A 547 -14.49 -0.77 -5.92
CA GLY A 547 -14.23 -1.36 -4.61
C GLY A 547 -13.13 -0.67 -3.79
N TYR A 548 -12.64 0.50 -4.23
CA TYR A 548 -11.72 1.31 -3.42
C TYR A 548 -12.43 1.94 -2.22
N ARG A 549 -11.86 1.76 -1.03
CA ARG A 549 -12.41 2.34 0.20
C ARG A 549 -11.32 2.94 1.07
N SER A 550 -11.65 4.02 1.77
CA SER A 550 -10.78 4.57 2.82
C SER A 550 -11.19 4.04 4.19
N VAL A 551 -10.20 3.77 5.05
CA VAL A 551 -10.42 3.44 6.46
C VAL A 551 -10.56 4.67 7.36
N THR A 552 -10.35 5.88 6.83
CA THR A 552 -10.47 7.13 7.59
C THR A 552 -11.60 8.00 7.04
N ARG A 553 -12.29 8.73 7.92
CA ARG A 553 -13.29 9.75 7.56
C ARG A 553 -12.87 11.10 8.11
N GLY A 554 -13.25 12.18 7.44
CA GLY A 554 -12.93 13.54 7.86
C GLY A 554 -13.87 14.58 7.25
N ALA A 555 -13.48 15.85 7.33
CA ALA A 555 -14.21 16.91 6.65
C ALA A 555 -14.08 16.75 5.13
N GLY A 556 -15.17 16.96 4.40
CA GLY A 556 -15.17 16.93 2.94
C GLY A 556 -14.37 18.08 2.33
N PRO A 557 -13.89 17.91 1.08
CA PRO A 557 -13.23 19.00 0.37
C PRO A 557 -14.21 20.16 0.13
N TRP A 558 -13.73 21.39 0.32
CA TRP A 558 -14.46 22.60 -0.07
C TRP A 558 -13.85 23.14 -1.36
N SER A 559 -14.69 23.49 -2.33
CA SER A 559 -14.25 24.02 -3.62
C SER A 559 -14.47 25.53 -3.68
N THR A 560 -13.45 26.29 -4.09
CA THR A 560 -13.58 27.70 -4.47
C THR A 560 -13.36 27.84 -5.97
N VAL A 561 -14.33 28.39 -6.69
CA VAL A 561 -14.18 28.65 -8.13
C VAL A 561 -13.56 30.04 -8.32
N THR A 562 -12.29 30.09 -8.71
CA THR A 562 -11.61 31.33 -9.09
C THR A 562 -11.64 31.49 -10.60
N ARG A 563 -12.26 32.56 -11.12
CA ARG A 563 -12.10 32.94 -12.53
C ARG A 563 -10.68 33.45 -12.74
N LEU A 564 -9.87 32.68 -13.49
CA LEU A 564 -8.63 33.19 -14.03
C LEU A 564 -8.98 34.28 -15.06
N ALA A 565 -8.62 35.53 -14.76
CA ALA A 565 -8.74 36.61 -15.73
C ALA A 565 -7.87 36.28 -16.93
N ALA A 566 -8.47 36.20 -18.12
CA ALA A 566 -7.72 36.06 -19.36
C ALA A 566 -6.70 37.21 -19.43
N LYS A 567 -5.41 36.87 -19.56
CA LYS A 567 -4.40 37.86 -19.94
C LYS A 567 -4.84 38.43 -21.28
N SER A 568 -5.33 39.67 -21.27
CA SER A 568 -5.58 40.44 -22.48
C SER A 568 -4.23 40.71 -23.14
N SER A 569 -3.83 39.84 -24.06
CA SER A 569 -2.81 40.18 -25.05
C SER A 569 -3.44 41.21 -25.98
N MET A 570 -3.23 42.50 -25.69
CA MET A 570 -3.46 43.56 -26.65
C MET A 570 -2.31 43.60 -27.68
N PRO A 571 -2.62 43.99 -28.93
CA PRO A 571 -1.84 43.68 -30.14
C PRO A 571 -0.50 44.38 -30.28
#